data_AF-A0A7C0UIT9-F1
#
_entry.id   AF-A0A7C0UIT9-F1
#
_cell.length_a   1.000
_cell.length_b   1.000
_cell.length_c   1.000
_cell.angle_alpha   90.00
_cell.angle_beta   90.00
_cell.angle_gamma   90.00
#
_symmetry.space_group_name_H-M   'P 1'
#
loop_
_entity.id
_entity.type
_entity.pdbx_description
1 polymer ?
#
loop_
_entity_poly.entity_id
_entity_poly.type
_entity_poly.pdbx_seq_one_letter_code
_entity_poly.pdbx_strand_id
1 'polypeptide(L)'
;MGKIQKRFEDQVIAIANAIANFPRDRNLLVASHIDADGITSAGIISTVLSDLHVPFHLTFFKQMLTDDVKAVVSKGYDSVLLMDFGTSHIEYLDRVAEEDLEVYIVDHHQPTLEYEPRHIFILNPYFHGLDGSREISTSGLAYLIAKKIGGYEHLLPIAIAGAIGDRQHEGGFHGLNRELLKYAVDSGLVNVVSEVNLFGGPKHPLLFALERTVDPYIPGITSDQSACFEFLTNIGIEPMKQGAWVTLRDLDERKKRILVSELVKRIASESGKASAARKLIGEIYYWNFEDDTSPIKDLRDFSTILNACGRMGYGGFGVALCMGYRGWYLAQALKVYQEYRQNISSAIKNILSNFKERVRVHNG
;
A
#
# COMPACT_ATOMS: atom_id res chain seq x y z
N MET A 1 -5.76 19.48 -22.81
CA MET A 1 -5.56 18.10 -22.31
C MET A 1 -4.51 17.34 -23.10
N GLY A 2 -4.64 17.11 -24.42
CA GLY A 2 -3.68 16.27 -25.17
C GLY A 2 -2.18 16.66 -25.13
N LYS A 3 -1.82 17.96 -25.07
CA LYS A 3 -0.41 18.38 -24.96
C LYS A 3 0.22 18.12 -23.59
N ILE A 4 -0.58 18.20 -22.53
CA ILE A 4 -0.15 17.99 -21.14
C ILE A 4 0.09 16.50 -20.92
N GLN A 5 -0.87 15.67 -21.36
CA GLN A 5 -0.75 14.21 -21.31
C GLN A 5 0.47 13.70 -22.10
N LYS A 6 0.75 14.29 -23.27
CA LYS A 6 1.95 13.94 -24.05
C LYS A 6 3.26 14.24 -23.31
N ARG A 7 3.36 15.38 -22.61
CA ARG A 7 4.59 15.73 -21.86
C ARG A 7 4.85 14.80 -20.68
N PHE A 8 3.80 14.41 -19.97
CA PHE A 8 3.88 13.42 -18.89
C PHE A 8 4.34 12.05 -19.44
N GLU A 9 3.73 11.60 -20.54
CA GLU A 9 4.14 10.36 -21.22
C GLU A 9 5.61 10.42 -21.67
N ASP A 10 6.06 11.54 -22.24
CA ASP A 10 7.46 11.72 -22.66
C ASP A 10 8.44 11.57 -21.48
N GLN A 11 8.09 12.04 -20.28
CA GLN A 11 8.91 11.84 -19.06
C GLN A 11 8.92 10.39 -18.58
N VAL A 12 7.76 9.73 -18.59
CA VAL A 12 7.69 8.29 -18.28
C VAL A 12 8.59 7.50 -19.24
N ILE A 13 8.56 7.84 -20.52
CA ILE A 13 9.41 7.22 -21.55
C ILE A 13 10.90 7.49 -21.29
N ALA A 14 11.25 8.72 -20.92
CA ALA A 14 12.63 9.08 -20.62
C ALA A 14 13.20 8.24 -19.45
N ILE A 15 12.46 8.14 -18.33
CA ILE A 15 12.89 7.34 -17.18
C ILE A 15 12.90 5.85 -17.52
N ALA A 16 11.89 5.34 -18.23
CA ALA A 16 11.88 3.95 -18.68
C ALA A 16 13.10 3.60 -19.55
N ASN A 17 13.49 4.49 -20.46
CA ASN A 17 14.69 4.32 -21.27
C ASN A 17 15.98 4.38 -20.44
N ALA A 18 16.05 5.27 -19.44
CA ALA A 18 17.20 5.36 -18.54
C ALA A 18 17.38 4.04 -17.75
N ILE A 19 16.29 3.48 -17.21
CA ILE A 19 16.32 2.19 -16.50
C ILE A 19 16.67 1.04 -17.45
N ALA A 20 16.04 0.96 -18.62
CA ALA A 20 16.27 -0.12 -19.59
C ALA A 20 17.73 -0.19 -20.06
N ASN A 21 18.34 0.99 -20.25
CA ASN A 21 19.70 1.14 -20.77
C ASN A 21 20.74 1.41 -19.68
N PHE A 22 20.39 1.26 -18.40
CA PHE A 22 21.29 1.57 -17.29
C PHE A 22 22.61 0.78 -17.41
N PRO A 23 23.80 1.39 -17.28
CA PRO A 23 25.07 0.68 -17.39
C PRO A 23 25.26 -0.35 -16.27
N ARG A 24 25.69 -1.56 -16.61
CA ARG A 24 25.75 -2.70 -15.66
C ARG A 24 26.98 -2.65 -14.74
N ASP A 25 27.93 -1.79 -15.08
CA ASP A 25 29.15 -1.49 -14.33
C ASP A 25 28.99 -0.28 -13.39
N ARG A 26 27.84 0.40 -13.41
CA ARG A 26 27.51 1.51 -12.52
C ARG A 26 26.69 1.05 -11.32
N ASN A 27 26.87 1.72 -10.19
CA ASN A 27 26.17 1.43 -8.94
C ASN A 27 24.92 2.29 -8.81
N LEU A 28 23.75 1.65 -8.78
CA LEU A 28 22.46 2.30 -8.56
C LEU A 28 22.02 2.15 -7.09
N LEU A 29 21.66 3.26 -6.46
CA LEU A 29 20.89 3.25 -5.21
C LEU A 29 19.41 3.50 -5.52
N VAL A 30 18.55 2.60 -5.07
CA VAL A 30 17.10 2.81 -5.00
C VAL A 30 16.75 3.11 -3.54
N ALA A 31 16.21 4.29 -3.29
CA ALA A 31 15.74 4.71 -1.97
C ALA A 31 14.22 4.91 -2.05
N SER A 32 13.46 4.24 -1.19
CA SER A 32 11.99 4.31 -1.22
C SER A 32 11.37 4.51 0.16
N HIS A 33 10.14 5.02 0.19
CA HIS A 33 9.39 5.21 1.43
C HIS A 33 8.96 3.86 2.05
N ILE A 34 8.79 3.83 3.37
CA ILE A 34 8.48 2.58 4.12
C ILE A 34 7.01 2.18 4.09
N ASP A 35 6.10 2.99 3.57
CA ASP A 35 4.69 2.60 3.55
C ASP A 35 4.38 1.65 2.38
N ALA A 36 3.09 1.37 2.17
CA ALA A 36 2.68 0.48 1.10
C ALA A 36 3.00 1.04 -0.30
N ASP A 37 2.87 2.34 -0.53
CA ASP A 37 3.12 2.92 -1.85
C ASP A 37 4.62 2.90 -2.17
N GLY A 38 5.47 3.29 -1.23
CA GLY A 38 6.92 3.16 -1.36
C GLY A 38 7.41 1.72 -1.52
N ILE A 39 6.88 0.76 -0.75
CA ILE A 39 7.29 -0.66 -0.86
C ILE A 39 6.83 -1.27 -2.18
N THR A 40 5.61 -1.00 -2.64
CA THR A 40 5.12 -1.50 -3.92
C THR A 40 5.88 -0.87 -5.09
N SER A 41 6.16 0.44 -5.02
CA SER A 41 7.03 1.15 -5.97
C SER A 41 8.39 0.51 -6.09
N ALA A 42 9.07 0.30 -4.95
CA ALA A 42 10.36 -0.38 -4.90
C ALA A 42 10.26 -1.82 -5.41
N GLY A 43 9.19 -2.55 -5.10
CA GLY A 43 8.98 -3.92 -5.57
C GLY A 43 8.84 -4.03 -7.08
N ILE A 44 8.09 -3.10 -7.69
CA ILE A 44 7.92 -3.02 -9.15
C ILE A 44 9.26 -2.74 -9.81
N ILE A 45 9.96 -1.69 -9.38
CA ILE A 45 11.26 -1.31 -9.96
C ILE A 45 12.33 -2.39 -9.70
N SER A 46 12.36 -2.99 -8.52
CA SER A 46 13.30 -4.07 -8.20
C SER A 46 13.10 -5.29 -9.09
N THR A 47 11.86 -5.61 -9.44
CA THR A 47 11.55 -6.69 -10.40
C THR A 47 12.14 -6.37 -11.77
N VAL A 48 11.85 -5.16 -12.29
CA VAL A 48 12.36 -4.68 -13.58
C VAL A 48 13.89 -4.67 -13.62
N LEU A 49 14.55 -4.11 -12.59
CA LEU A 49 16.01 -4.05 -12.51
C LEU A 49 16.64 -5.44 -12.45
N SER A 50 16.03 -6.37 -11.70
CA SER A 50 16.50 -7.76 -11.59
C SER A 50 16.42 -8.48 -12.93
N ASP A 51 15.29 -8.37 -13.64
CA ASP A 51 15.09 -8.99 -14.95
C ASP A 51 16.04 -8.41 -16.01
N LEU A 52 16.39 -7.12 -15.90
CA LEU A 52 17.37 -6.43 -16.74
C LEU A 52 18.83 -6.63 -16.29
N HIS A 53 19.06 -7.42 -15.25
CA HIS A 53 20.37 -7.72 -14.66
C HIS A 53 21.15 -6.46 -14.24
N VAL A 54 20.45 -5.43 -13.79
CA VAL A 54 21.05 -4.21 -13.25
C VAL A 54 21.32 -4.41 -11.76
N PRO A 55 22.58 -4.31 -11.29
CA PRO A 55 22.88 -4.37 -9.87
C PRO A 55 22.39 -3.08 -9.18
N PHE A 56 21.70 -3.23 -8.05
CA PHE A 56 21.21 -2.10 -7.28
C PHE A 56 21.27 -2.37 -5.77
N HIS A 57 21.41 -1.31 -4.99
CA HIS A 57 21.17 -1.32 -3.56
C HIS A 57 19.80 -0.72 -3.28
N LEU A 58 18.94 -1.45 -2.57
CA LEU A 58 17.66 -0.93 -2.10
C LEU A 58 17.74 -0.54 -0.62
N THR A 59 17.27 0.66 -0.30
CA THR A 59 17.13 1.15 1.08
C THR A 59 15.78 1.82 1.30
N PHE A 60 15.36 1.90 2.56
CA PHE A 60 14.07 2.44 2.95
C PHE A 60 14.19 3.55 3.98
N PHE A 61 13.39 4.60 3.82
CA PHE A 61 13.32 5.71 4.75
C PHE A 61 11.90 5.95 5.24
N LYS A 62 11.76 6.21 6.54
CA LYS A 62 10.48 6.64 7.12
C LYS A 62 10.08 8.04 6.67
N GLN A 63 11.05 8.92 6.66
CA GLN A 63 11.01 10.28 6.16
C GLN A 63 12.44 10.57 5.72
N MET A 64 12.61 11.27 4.61
CA MET A 64 13.94 11.64 4.17
C MET A 64 14.31 12.96 4.84
N LEU A 65 15.18 12.93 5.84
CA LEU A 65 15.71 14.16 6.43
C LEU A 65 16.87 14.69 5.58
N THR A 66 17.24 15.96 5.76
CA THR A 66 18.36 16.58 5.03
C THR A 66 19.66 15.78 5.19
N ASP A 67 19.92 15.22 6.37
CA ASP A 67 21.09 14.37 6.62
C ASP A 67 21.02 13.03 5.87
N ASP A 68 19.82 12.46 5.70
CA ASP A 68 19.61 11.26 4.90
C ASP A 68 19.88 11.55 3.42
N VAL A 69 19.39 12.69 2.91
CA VAL A 69 19.67 13.15 1.54
C VAL A 69 21.17 13.28 1.32
N LYS A 70 21.88 13.95 2.23
CA LYS A 70 23.32 14.09 2.18
C LYS A 70 24.03 12.73 2.20
N ALA A 71 23.58 11.81 3.05
CA ALA A 71 24.13 10.46 3.12
C ALA A 71 23.86 9.64 1.84
N VAL A 72 22.73 9.86 1.18
CA VAL A 72 22.38 9.19 -0.08
C VAL A 72 23.28 9.66 -1.23
N VAL A 73 23.48 10.97 -1.38
CA VAL A 73 24.29 11.52 -2.49
C VAL A 73 25.80 11.35 -2.29
N SER A 74 26.28 11.19 -1.06
CA SER A 74 27.73 11.06 -0.74
C SER A 74 28.26 9.63 -0.68
N LYS A 75 27.43 8.62 -0.92
CA LYS A 75 27.80 7.20 -0.77
C LYS A 75 28.58 6.59 -1.94
N GLY A 76 29.00 7.41 -2.91
CA GLY A 76 29.76 6.95 -4.09
C GLY A 76 28.92 6.10 -5.05
N TYR A 77 27.60 6.32 -5.09
CA TYR A 77 26.74 5.78 -6.14
C TYR A 77 26.87 6.63 -7.39
N ASP A 78 26.79 5.98 -8.54
CA ASP A 78 26.80 6.64 -9.84
C ASP A 78 25.44 7.26 -10.17
N SER A 79 24.38 6.71 -9.59
CA SER A 79 23.01 7.17 -9.78
C SER A 79 22.14 6.84 -8.57
N VAL A 80 21.16 7.70 -8.32
CA VAL A 80 20.18 7.56 -7.23
C VAL A 80 18.78 7.65 -7.79
N LEU A 81 17.93 6.68 -7.47
CA LEU A 81 16.49 6.69 -7.74
C LEU A 81 15.74 6.83 -6.42
N LEU A 82 15.12 8.00 -6.23
CA LEU A 82 14.24 8.30 -5.10
C LEU A 82 12.80 7.97 -5.50
N MET A 83 12.12 7.18 -4.67
CA MET A 83 10.76 6.74 -4.89
C MET A 83 9.87 7.13 -3.71
N ASP A 84 8.73 7.75 -4.00
CA ASP A 84 7.70 8.11 -3.02
C ASP A 84 8.16 9.16 -1.99
N PHE A 85 9.20 9.89 -2.37
CA PHE A 85 9.71 11.09 -1.73
C PHE A 85 10.71 11.77 -2.67
N GLY A 86 11.27 12.88 -2.19
CA GLY A 86 12.36 13.60 -2.86
C GLY A 86 11.88 14.89 -3.49
N THR A 87 10.60 15.01 -3.83
CA THR A 87 10.02 16.25 -4.38
C THR A 87 10.21 17.45 -3.45
N SER A 88 10.07 17.26 -2.13
CA SER A 88 10.31 18.31 -1.13
C SER A 88 11.79 18.68 -0.95
N HIS A 89 12.71 17.87 -1.49
CA HIS A 89 14.16 18.04 -1.31
C HIS A 89 14.88 18.47 -2.59
N ILE A 90 14.15 18.77 -3.67
CA ILE A 90 14.75 19.11 -4.97
C ILE A 90 15.75 20.27 -4.84
N GLU A 91 15.38 21.36 -4.16
CA GLU A 91 16.27 22.52 -4.00
C GLU A 91 17.57 22.16 -3.24
N TYR A 92 17.46 21.28 -2.24
CA TYR A 92 18.63 20.83 -1.51
C TYR A 92 19.49 19.92 -2.38
N LEU A 93 18.88 18.94 -3.05
CA LEU A 93 19.55 18.03 -3.98
C LEU A 93 20.30 18.78 -5.09
N ASP A 94 19.67 19.77 -5.73
CA ASP A 94 20.24 20.58 -6.82
C ASP A 94 21.47 21.39 -6.37
N ARG A 95 21.62 21.60 -5.05
CA ARG A 95 22.79 22.28 -4.46
C ARG A 95 23.91 21.35 -4.02
N VAL A 96 23.59 20.10 -3.64
CA VAL A 96 24.55 19.20 -2.99
C VAL A 96 24.93 17.98 -3.81
N ALA A 97 24.15 17.63 -4.83
CA ALA A 97 24.49 16.56 -5.75
C ALA A 97 25.73 16.97 -6.57
N GLU A 98 26.66 16.03 -6.70
CA GLU A 98 27.83 16.19 -7.57
C GLU A 98 27.38 16.19 -9.03
N GLU A 99 28.11 16.89 -9.92
CA GLU A 99 27.68 17.07 -11.33
C GLU A 99 27.59 15.75 -12.11
N ASP A 100 28.34 14.73 -11.69
CA ASP A 100 28.38 13.40 -12.28
C ASP A 100 27.39 12.40 -11.66
N LEU A 101 26.70 12.81 -10.59
CA LEU A 101 25.63 12.02 -9.96
C LEU A 101 24.30 12.25 -10.68
N GLU A 102 23.76 11.21 -11.30
CA GLU A 102 22.41 11.26 -11.86
C GLU A 102 21.36 10.99 -10.78
N VAL A 103 20.46 11.94 -10.57
CA VAL A 103 19.36 11.79 -9.61
C VAL A 103 18.03 11.67 -10.33
N TYR A 104 17.30 10.60 -10.05
CA TYR A 104 15.95 10.35 -10.54
C TYR A 104 14.97 10.44 -9.38
N ILE A 105 13.87 11.17 -9.55
CA ILE A 105 12.80 11.30 -8.57
C ILE A 105 11.50 10.82 -9.23
N VAL A 106 10.91 9.77 -8.68
CA VAL A 106 9.57 9.28 -9.04
C VAL A 106 8.70 9.44 -7.82
N ASP A 107 7.82 10.43 -7.85
CA ASP A 107 7.11 10.88 -6.65
C ASP A 107 5.79 11.57 -7.05
N HIS A 108 4.79 11.49 -6.19
CA HIS A 108 3.46 12.06 -6.39
C HIS A 108 3.12 13.18 -5.40
N HIS A 109 4.02 13.49 -4.45
CA HIS A 109 3.81 14.57 -3.49
C HIS A 109 3.81 15.96 -4.13
N GLN A 110 3.10 16.91 -3.53
CA GLN A 110 3.00 18.26 -4.07
C GLN A 110 4.36 18.98 -4.04
N PRO A 111 4.86 19.48 -5.19
CA PRO A 111 6.10 20.25 -5.22
C PRO A 111 5.93 21.65 -4.65
N THR A 112 7.00 22.15 -4.04
CA THR A 112 7.17 23.56 -3.66
C THR A 112 8.06 24.32 -4.64
N LEU A 113 8.49 23.67 -5.71
CA LEU A 113 9.50 24.15 -6.64
C LEU A 113 8.90 25.02 -7.76
N GLU A 114 9.56 26.13 -8.08
CA GLU A 114 9.16 27.05 -9.15
C GLU A 114 10.14 27.05 -10.36
N TYR A 115 11.19 26.23 -10.34
CA TYR A 115 12.22 26.18 -11.38
C TYR A 115 12.58 24.73 -11.79
N GLU A 116 13.24 24.55 -12.94
CA GLU A 116 13.75 23.24 -13.37
C GLU A 116 15.17 23.01 -12.84
N PRO A 117 15.43 21.97 -12.02
CA PRO A 117 16.75 21.70 -11.45
C PRO A 117 17.71 21.16 -12.51
N ARG A 118 19.02 21.30 -12.25
CA ARG A 118 20.07 20.76 -13.12
C ARG A 118 20.40 19.33 -12.69
N HIS A 119 20.55 18.42 -13.65
CA HIS A 119 20.96 17.03 -13.39
C HIS A 119 20.02 16.19 -12.50
N ILE A 120 18.78 16.65 -12.28
CA ILE A 120 17.73 15.90 -11.58
C ILE A 120 16.58 15.63 -12.54
N PHE A 121 16.28 14.36 -12.77
CA PHE A 121 15.18 13.90 -13.60
C PHE A 121 13.96 13.62 -12.74
N ILE A 122 12.90 14.40 -12.91
CA ILE A 122 11.71 14.31 -12.06
C ILE A 122 10.50 13.85 -12.87
N LEU A 123 9.91 12.74 -12.43
CA LEU A 123 8.57 12.31 -12.83
C LEU A 123 7.63 12.56 -11.65
N ASN A 124 6.88 13.66 -11.75
CA ASN A 124 5.85 14.01 -10.79
C ASN A 124 4.59 14.53 -11.52
N PRO A 125 3.40 13.98 -11.23
CA PRO A 125 2.14 14.33 -11.89
C PRO A 125 1.79 15.82 -11.79
N TYR A 126 2.14 16.50 -10.70
CA TYR A 126 1.77 17.90 -10.48
C TYR A 126 2.40 18.85 -11.50
N PHE A 127 3.60 18.54 -12.02
CA PHE A 127 4.22 19.33 -13.09
C PHE A 127 3.48 19.24 -14.43
N HIS A 128 2.53 18.31 -14.52
CA HIS A 128 1.66 18.09 -15.69
C HIS A 128 0.19 18.28 -15.34
N GLY A 129 -0.14 19.03 -14.28
CA GLY A 129 -1.52 19.36 -13.93
C GLY A 129 -2.40 18.16 -13.57
N LEU A 130 -1.78 17.05 -13.17
CA LEU A 130 -2.45 15.88 -12.60
C LEU A 130 -2.35 15.96 -11.06
N ASP A 131 -3.39 15.53 -10.37
CA ASP A 131 -3.43 15.57 -8.90
C ASP A 131 -2.79 14.31 -8.31
N GLY A 132 -1.52 14.42 -7.91
CA GLY A 132 -0.78 13.30 -7.30
C GLY A 132 -1.43 12.75 -6.02
N SER A 133 -2.26 13.52 -5.31
CA SER A 133 -2.96 13.03 -4.12
C SER A 133 -4.13 12.09 -4.40
N ARG A 134 -4.61 11.99 -5.65
CA ARG A 134 -5.82 11.23 -6.01
C ARG A 134 -5.77 10.50 -7.33
N GLU A 135 -5.06 11.02 -8.32
CA GLU A 135 -5.12 10.57 -9.71
C GLU A 135 -4.04 9.54 -10.04
N ILE A 136 -2.91 9.53 -9.34
CA ILE A 136 -1.85 8.53 -9.51
C ILE A 136 -0.95 8.49 -8.28
N SER A 137 -0.65 7.28 -7.78
CA SER A 137 0.33 7.07 -6.71
C SER A 137 1.73 6.85 -7.28
N THR A 138 2.75 6.87 -6.43
CA THR A 138 4.12 6.52 -6.86
C THR A 138 4.19 5.12 -7.44
N SER A 139 3.48 4.15 -6.85
CA SER A 139 3.47 2.78 -7.39
C SER A 139 2.77 2.69 -8.74
N GLY A 140 1.78 3.56 -8.99
CA GLY A 140 1.22 3.78 -10.31
C GLY A 140 2.25 4.32 -11.31
N LEU A 141 3.04 5.32 -10.93
CA LEU A 141 4.15 5.84 -11.76
C LEU A 141 5.20 4.75 -12.05
N ALA A 142 5.58 3.98 -11.04
CA ALA A 142 6.50 2.85 -11.16
C ALA A 142 5.98 1.80 -12.16
N TYR A 143 4.68 1.50 -12.12
CA TYR A 143 4.06 0.62 -13.10
C TYR A 143 4.02 1.21 -14.51
N LEU A 144 3.76 2.51 -14.67
CA LEU A 144 3.80 3.15 -15.99
C LEU A 144 5.19 3.06 -16.63
N ILE A 145 6.25 3.20 -15.82
CA ILE A 145 7.64 2.96 -16.23
C ILE A 145 7.82 1.50 -16.67
N ALA A 146 7.44 0.53 -15.84
CA ALA A 146 7.55 -0.90 -16.15
C ALA A 146 6.75 -1.27 -17.42
N LYS A 147 5.52 -0.78 -17.56
CA LYS A 147 4.67 -0.95 -18.74
C LYS A 147 5.33 -0.41 -20.00
N LYS A 148 6.07 0.69 -19.89
CA LYS A 148 6.77 1.27 -21.03
C LYS A 148 7.98 0.45 -21.48
N ILE A 149 8.68 -0.19 -20.54
CA ILE A 149 9.75 -1.16 -20.84
C ILE A 149 9.15 -2.42 -21.50
N GLY A 150 7.97 -2.85 -21.04
CA GLY A 150 7.17 -3.92 -21.64
C GLY A 150 7.35 -5.30 -20.99
N GLY A 151 6.30 -6.13 -21.01
CA GLY A 151 6.31 -7.48 -20.42
C GLY A 151 5.98 -7.57 -18.92
N TYR A 152 5.57 -6.45 -18.31
CA TYR A 152 5.35 -6.32 -16.86
C TYR A 152 3.88 -6.11 -16.48
N GLU A 153 2.94 -6.55 -17.32
CA GLU A 153 1.50 -6.41 -17.06
C GLU A 153 1.08 -7.06 -15.74
N HIS A 154 1.74 -8.16 -15.38
CA HIS A 154 1.53 -8.90 -14.14
C HIS A 154 1.84 -8.09 -12.86
N LEU A 155 2.56 -6.96 -12.96
CA LEU A 155 2.88 -6.09 -11.83
C LEU A 155 1.78 -5.04 -11.53
N LEU A 156 0.79 -4.89 -12.41
CA LEU A 156 -0.29 -3.91 -12.21
C LEU A 156 -1.09 -4.10 -10.91
N PRO A 157 -1.45 -5.32 -10.47
CA PRO A 157 -2.12 -5.50 -9.18
C PRO A 157 -1.31 -4.94 -8.00
N ILE A 158 0.02 -4.98 -8.08
CA ILE A 158 0.91 -4.46 -7.04
C ILE A 158 0.83 -2.92 -6.99
N ALA A 159 0.79 -2.25 -8.13
CA ALA A 159 0.59 -0.80 -8.19
C ALA A 159 -0.78 -0.38 -7.64
N ILE A 160 -1.82 -1.16 -7.93
CA ILE A 160 -3.16 -0.92 -7.36
C ILE A 160 -3.12 -1.07 -5.83
N ALA A 161 -2.39 -2.05 -5.30
CA ALA A 161 -2.21 -2.21 -3.84
C ALA A 161 -1.47 -1.01 -3.20
N GLY A 162 -0.49 -0.43 -3.88
CA GLY A 162 0.19 0.79 -3.43
C GLY A 162 -0.76 1.99 -3.38
N ALA A 163 -1.49 2.24 -4.47
CA ALA A 163 -2.52 3.29 -4.53
C ALA A 163 -3.63 3.11 -3.48
N ILE A 164 -3.98 1.86 -3.16
CA ILE A 164 -4.89 1.53 -2.04
C ILE A 164 -4.27 1.93 -0.70
N GLY A 165 -2.99 1.62 -0.48
CA GLY A 165 -2.26 1.92 0.74
C GLY A 165 -2.14 3.41 1.01
N ASP A 166 -2.00 4.18 -0.06
CA ASP A 166 -2.01 5.64 -0.06
C ASP A 166 -3.43 6.25 -0.06
N ARG A 167 -4.46 5.40 0.10
CA ARG A 167 -5.88 5.78 0.23
C ARG A 167 -6.45 6.51 -0.98
N GLN A 168 -5.82 6.44 -2.14
CA GLN A 168 -6.29 7.08 -3.37
C GLN A 168 -7.55 6.41 -3.98
N HIS A 169 -8.00 5.31 -3.38
CA HIS A 169 -9.26 4.63 -3.71
C HIS A 169 -10.46 5.14 -2.88
N GLU A 170 -10.25 6.00 -1.88
CA GLU A 170 -11.34 6.52 -1.05
C GLU A 170 -12.31 7.37 -1.89
N GLY A 171 -13.58 6.97 -1.93
CA GLY A 171 -14.58 7.58 -2.81
C GLY A 171 -14.55 7.07 -4.26
N GLY A 172 -13.76 6.02 -4.51
CA GLY A 172 -13.53 5.43 -5.83
C GLY A 172 -12.23 5.93 -6.45
N PHE A 173 -11.64 5.13 -7.33
CA PHE A 173 -10.44 5.56 -8.05
C PHE A 173 -10.75 6.68 -9.07
N HIS A 174 -9.81 7.62 -9.20
CA HIS A 174 -9.88 8.77 -10.09
C HIS A 174 -8.67 8.82 -11.04
N GLY A 175 -8.72 9.73 -12.04
CA GLY A 175 -7.62 9.97 -12.97
C GLY A 175 -7.01 8.70 -13.58
N LEU A 176 -5.68 8.64 -13.60
CA LEU A 176 -4.91 7.53 -14.14
C LEU A 176 -5.09 6.25 -13.33
N ASN A 177 -5.26 6.31 -12.00
CA ASN A 177 -5.55 5.13 -11.19
C ASN A 177 -6.83 4.42 -11.65
N ARG A 178 -7.87 5.18 -12.02
CA ARG A 178 -9.11 4.59 -12.57
C ARG A 178 -8.86 3.90 -13.90
N GLU A 179 -8.03 4.49 -14.76
CA GLU A 179 -7.66 3.90 -16.05
C GLU A 179 -6.83 2.63 -15.87
N LEU A 180 -5.88 2.65 -14.93
CA LEU A 180 -5.07 1.50 -14.53
C LEU A 180 -5.93 0.37 -13.97
N LEU A 181 -6.85 0.66 -13.05
CA LEU A 181 -7.80 -0.32 -12.53
C LEU A 181 -8.67 -0.90 -13.65
N LYS A 182 -9.21 -0.05 -14.53
CA LYS A 182 -10.02 -0.51 -15.66
C LYS A 182 -9.22 -1.48 -16.53
N TYR A 183 -8.00 -1.12 -16.88
CA TYR A 183 -7.11 -1.97 -17.67
C TYR A 183 -6.79 -3.28 -16.95
N ALA A 184 -6.60 -3.27 -15.63
CA ALA A 184 -6.39 -4.47 -14.84
C ALA A 184 -7.61 -5.42 -14.87
N VAL A 185 -8.82 -4.87 -14.78
CA VAL A 185 -10.07 -5.64 -14.87
C VAL A 185 -10.28 -6.18 -16.28
N ASP A 186 -10.14 -5.35 -17.31
CA ASP A 186 -10.28 -5.76 -18.71
C ASP A 186 -9.27 -6.86 -19.10
N SER A 187 -8.06 -6.82 -18.50
CA SER A 187 -7.00 -7.80 -18.73
C SER A 187 -7.11 -9.04 -17.84
N GLY A 188 -8.14 -9.13 -16.99
CA GLY A 188 -8.34 -10.26 -16.07
C GLY A 188 -7.30 -10.36 -14.95
N LEU A 189 -6.54 -9.30 -14.67
CA LEU A 189 -5.53 -9.26 -13.59
C LEU A 189 -6.18 -9.04 -12.22
N VAL A 190 -7.26 -8.26 -12.18
CA VAL A 190 -8.00 -7.92 -10.96
C VAL A 190 -9.50 -8.15 -11.17
N ASN A 191 -10.18 -8.65 -10.14
CA ASN A 191 -11.63 -8.69 -10.07
C ASN A 191 -12.13 -7.76 -8.96
N VAL A 192 -13.14 -6.93 -9.26
CA VAL A 192 -13.71 -5.97 -8.29
C VAL A 192 -15.11 -6.43 -7.89
N VAL A 193 -15.34 -6.58 -6.58
CA VAL A 193 -16.67 -6.92 -6.04
C VAL A 193 -17.03 -5.99 -4.89
N SER A 194 -18.32 -5.80 -4.63
CA SER A 194 -18.78 -5.12 -3.42
C SER A 194 -19.16 -6.14 -2.35
N GLU A 195 -18.49 -6.12 -1.21
CA GLU A 195 -18.69 -7.11 -0.14
C GLU A 195 -18.23 -6.52 1.22
N VAL A 196 -18.44 -7.27 2.31
CA VAL A 196 -17.95 -6.89 3.64
C VAL A 196 -16.42 -6.85 3.66
N ASN A 197 -15.89 -5.69 4.04
CA ASN A 197 -14.47 -5.40 4.20
C ASN A 197 -13.93 -6.02 5.50
N LEU A 198 -13.63 -7.32 5.44
CA LEU A 198 -12.90 -8.05 6.47
C LEU A 198 -11.66 -8.70 5.86
N PHE A 199 -10.62 -8.81 6.68
CA PHE A 199 -9.35 -9.43 6.30
C PHE A 199 -9.52 -10.85 5.75
N GLY A 200 -8.81 -11.17 4.68
CA GLY A 200 -8.79 -12.47 4.00
C GLY A 200 -9.98 -12.72 3.07
N GLY A 201 -10.93 -11.78 2.99
CA GLY A 201 -12.09 -11.90 2.13
C GLY A 201 -13.06 -13.03 2.51
N PRO A 202 -14.00 -13.37 1.61
CA PRO A 202 -15.20 -14.13 1.98
C PRO A 202 -14.96 -15.61 2.24
N LYS A 203 -13.82 -16.16 1.81
CA LYS A 203 -13.42 -17.56 2.02
C LYS A 203 -12.54 -17.75 3.26
N HIS A 204 -12.11 -16.66 3.91
CA HIS A 204 -11.33 -16.76 5.14
C HIS A 204 -12.25 -17.07 6.32
N PRO A 205 -11.83 -17.91 7.30
CA PRO A 205 -12.58 -18.14 8.53
C PRO A 205 -12.98 -16.83 9.20
N LEU A 206 -14.27 -16.64 9.42
CA LEU A 206 -14.84 -15.37 9.86
C LEU A 206 -14.28 -14.92 11.21
N LEU A 207 -14.04 -15.85 12.12
CA LEU A 207 -13.41 -15.58 13.41
C LEU A 207 -12.01 -14.97 13.25
N PHE A 208 -11.20 -15.51 12.35
CA PHE A 208 -9.84 -15.03 12.08
C PHE A 208 -9.82 -13.74 11.25
N ALA A 209 -10.80 -13.57 10.37
CA ALA A 209 -11.02 -12.34 9.62
C ALA A 209 -11.35 -11.16 10.55
N LEU A 210 -12.29 -11.36 11.49
CA LEU A 210 -12.64 -10.36 12.52
C LEU A 210 -11.43 -10.02 13.41
N GLU A 211 -10.71 -11.04 13.86
CA GLU A 211 -9.52 -10.87 14.71
C GLU A 211 -8.43 -10.05 14.00
N ARG A 212 -8.24 -10.28 12.68
CA ARG A 212 -7.19 -9.66 11.87
C ARG A 212 -7.57 -8.28 11.32
N THR A 213 -8.85 -7.94 11.20
CA THR A 213 -9.27 -6.66 10.64
C THR A 213 -8.87 -5.49 11.56
N VAL A 214 -8.00 -4.60 11.06
CA VAL A 214 -7.52 -3.39 11.76
C VAL A 214 -8.03 -2.08 11.15
N ASP A 215 -8.47 -2.10 9.90
CA ASP A 215 -9.15 -0.97 9.25
C ASP A 215 -10.39 -1.49 8.49
N PRO A 216 -11.61 -1.23 9.00
CA PRO A 216 -11.91 -0.48 10.21
C PRO A 216 -11.50 -1.24 11.48
N TYR A 217 -11.00 -0.52 12.48
CA TYR A 217 -10.83 -1.08 13.83
C TYR A 217 -12.21 -1.42 14.41
N ILE A 218 -12.35 -2.61 15.01
CA ILE A 218 -13.61 -3.09 15.59
C ILE A 218 -13.46 -3.14 17.11
N PRO A 219 -14.03 -2.17 17.86
CA PRO A 219 -13.84 -2.08 19.30
C PRO A 219 -14.24 -3.37 20.05
N GLY A 220 -13.28 -3.87 20.84
CA GLY A 220 -13.44 -5.08 21.65
C GLY A 220 -13.45 -6.38 20.86
N ILE A 221 -13.10 -6.37 19.56
CA ILE A 221 -13.04 -7.56 18.69
C ILE A 221 -11.68 -7.67 18.01
N THR A 222 -11.17 -6.58 17.43
CA THR A 222 -9.86 -6.58 16.76
C THR A 222 -8.74 -7.07 17.69
N SER A 223 -7.95 -8.03 17.21
CA SER A 223 -6.87 -8.71 17.93
C SER A 223 -7.28 -9.46 19.21
N ASP A 224 -8.56 -9.78 19.38
CA ASP A 224 -9.08 -10.56 20.50
C ASP A 224 -9.91 -11.74 20.01
N GLN A 225 -9.25 -12.90 19.88
CA GLN A 225 -9.87 -14.11 19.34
C GLN A 225 -11.04 -14.61 20.20
N SER A 226 -10.94 -14.51 21.52
CA SER A 226 -11.98 -14.91 22.45
C SER A 226 -13.22 -14.02 22.30
N ALA A 227 -13.02 -12.71 22.21
CA ALA A 227 -14.11 -11.77 21.98
C ALA A 227 -14.74 -11.92 20.59
N CYS A 228 -13.97 -12.28 19.56
CA CYS A 228 -14.51 -12.65 18.24
C CYS A 228 -15.44 -13.86 18.33
N PHE A 229 -15.03 -14.90 19.05
CA PHE A 229 -15.84 -16.10 19.25
C PHE A 229 -17.15 -15.80 19.98
N GLU A 230 -17.06 -15.04 21.09
CA GLU A 230 -18.22 -14.63 21.87
C GLU A 230 -19.18 -13.75 21.05
N PHE A 231 -18.63 -12.78 20.31
CA PHE A 231 -19.40 -11.90 19.43
C PHE A 231 -20.22 -12.69 18.41
N LEU A 232 -19.58 -13.59 17.66
CA LEU A 232 -20.24 -14.41 16.64
C LEU A 232 -21.36 -15.27 17.26
N THR A 233 -21.08 -15.91 18.39
CA THR A 233 -22.05 -16.75 19.10
C THR A 233 -23.26 -15.94 19.55
N ASN A 234 -23.04 -14.75 20.13
CA ASN A 234 -24.11 -13.85 20.61
C ASN A 234 -25.03 -13.36 19.49
N ILE A 235 -24.53 -13.25 18.25
CA ILE A 235 -25.34 -12.85 17.08
C ILE A 235 -25.94 -14.05 16.32
N GLY A 236 -25.81 -15.27 16.86
CA GLY A 236 -26.37 -16.49 16.28
C GLY A 236 -25.58 -17.07 15.10
N ILE A 237 -24.28 -16.76 15.03
CA ILE A 237 -23.35 -17.33 14.06
C ILE A 237 -22.38 -18.26 14.79
N GLU A 238 -22.55 -19.57 14.59
CA GLU A 238 -21.60 -20.55 15.10
C GLU A 238 -20.26 -20.41 14.36
N PRO A 239 -19.12 -20.17 15.05
CA PRO A 239 -17.82 -20.00 14.39
C PRO A 239 -17.31 -21.27 13.69
N MET A 240 -17.80 -22.44 14.10
CA MET A 240 -17.48 -23.73 13.51
C MET A 240 -18.75 -24.52 13.21
N LYS A 241 -18.78 -25.20 12.06
CA LYS A 241 -19.85 -26.10 11.66
C LYS A 241 -19.24 -27.37 11.08
N GLN A 242 -19.66 -28.54 11.60
CA GLN A 242 -19.17 -29.86 11.15
C GLN A 242 -17.63 -29.99 11.12
N GLY A 243 -16.95 -29.40 12.11
CA GLY A 243 -15.48 -29.46 12.21
C GLY A 243 -14.72 -28.49 11.29
N ALA A 244 -15.42 -27.69 10.48
CA ALA A 244 -14.83 -26.64 9.66
C ALA A 244 -15.16 -25.25 10.22
N TRP A 245 -14.27 -24.29 9.99
CA TRP A 245 -14.52 -22.88 10.32
C TRP A 245 -15.55 -22.29 9.35
N VAL A 246 -16.50 -21.52 9.90
CA VAL A 246 -17.48 -20.78 9.11
C VAL A 246 -16.82 -19.55 8.49
N THR A 247 -17.07 -19.35 7.21
CA THR A 247 -16.59 -18.20 6.42
C THR A 247 -17.75 -17.24 6.12
N LEU A 248 -17.44 -16.03 5.63
CA LEU A 248 -18.49 -15.09 5.20
C LEU A 248 -19.34 -15.65 4.06
N ARG A 249 -18.75 -16.47 3.18
CA ARG A 249 -19.44 -17.14 2.07
C ARG A 249 -20.49 -18.15 2.54
N ASP A 250 -20.30 -18.75 3.70
CA ASP A 250 -21.21 -19.76 4.25
C ASP A 250 -22.46 -19.13 4.91
N LEU A 251 -22.47 -17.80 5.09
CA LEU A 251 -23.59 -17.08 5.67
C LEU A 251 -24.68 -16.81 4.63
N ASP A 252 -25.92 -17.10 5.00
CA ASP A 252 -27.09 -16.62 4.26
C ASP A 252 -27.24 -15.09 4.39
N GLU A 253 -28.05 -14.51 3.51
CA GLU A 253 -28.30 -13.07 3.46
C GLU A 253 -28.85 -12.49 4.78
N ARG A 254 -29.58 -13.27 5.58
CA ARG A 254 -30.08 -12.82 6.87
C ARG A 254 -28.92 -12.73 7.88
N LYS A 255 -28.07 -13.75 7.96
CA LYS A 255 -26.89 -13.77 8.85
C LYS A 255 -25.87 -12.72 8.45
N LYS A 256 -25.62 -12.53 7.15
CA LYS A 256 -24.76 -11.43 6.66
C LYS A 256 -25.28 -10.06 7.10
N ARG A 257 -26.58 -9.79 6.94
CA ARG A 257 -27.19 -8.53 7.41
C ARG A 257 -27.07 -8.32 8.92
N ILE A 258 -27.25 -9.38 9.71
CA ILE A 258 -27.07 -9.32 11.17
C ILE A 258 -25.62 -8.98 11.52
N LEU A 259 -24.66 -9.72 10.95
CA LEU A 259 -23.22 -9.49 11.14
C LEU A 259 -22.86 -8.03 10.85
N VAL A 260 -23.21 -7.54 9.66
CA VAL A 260 -22.94 -6.17 9.22
C VAL A 260 -23.58 -5.16 10.19
N SER A 261 -24.86 -5.34 10.54
CA SER A 261 -25.56 -4.41 11.43
C SER A 261 -24.89 -4.32 12.80
N GLU A 262 -24.45 -5.43 13.38
CA GLU A 262 -23.82 -5.45 14.69
C GLU A 262 -22.39 -4.89 14.66
N LEU A 263 -21.64 -5.15 13.59
CA LEU A 263 -20.34 -4.51 13.37
C LEU A 263 -20.47 -3.00 13.20
N VAL A 264 -21.43 -2.53 12.39
CA VAL A 264 -21.70 -1.09 12.23
C VAL A 264 -22.04 -0.44 13.57
N LYS A 265 -22.87 -1.08 14.42
CA LYS A 265 -23.18 -0.56 15.76
C LYS A 265 -21.93 -0.40 16.62
N ARG A 266 -20.99 -1.35 16.56
CA ARG A 266 -19.73 -1.30 17.31
C ARG A 266 -18.77 -0.23 16.81
N ILE A 267 -18.65 -0.06 15.49
CA ILE A 267 -17.74 0.91 14.87
C ILE A 267 -18.32 2.35 14.95
N ALA A 268 -19.64 2.49 14.93
CA ALA A 268 -20.33 3.78 14.84
C ALA A 268 -20.08 4.70 16.05
N SER A 269 -19.60 4.17 17.19
CA SER A 269 -19.34 4.98 18.39
C SER A 269 -18.28 6.07 18.15
N GLU A 270 -17.43 5.94 17.13
CA GLU A 270 -16.31 6.87 16.89
C GLU A 270 -16.58 7.88 15.76
N SER A 271 -17.40 7.54 14.75
CA SER A 271 -17.55 8.35 13.53
C SER A 271 -18.97 8.37 12.94
N GLY A 272 -19.96 7.86 13.68
CA GLY A 272 -21.35 7.77 13.25
C GLY A 272 -21.63 6.58 12.31
N LYS A 273 -22.91 6.20 12.23
CA LYS A 273 -23.35 4.97 11.53
C LYS A 273 -23.03 4.97 10.03
N ALA A 274 -23.19 6.10 9.35
CA ALA A 274 -22.98 6.19 7.91
C ALA A 274 -21.49 6.01 7.53
N SER A 275 -20.58 6.55 8.33
CA SER A 275 -19.13 6.38 8.14
C SER A 275 -18.73 4.92 8.39
N ALA A 276 -19.20 4.34 9.51
CA ALA A 276 -18.95 2.95 9.84
C ALA A 276 -19.42 1.97 8.75
N ALA A 277 -20.63 2.20 8.20
CA ALA A 277 -21.15 1.36 7.12
C ALA A 277 -20.30 1.45 5.83
N ARG A 278 -19.83 2.65 5.45
CA ARG A 278 -18.96 2.82 4.28
C ARG A 278 -17.59 2.18 4.43
N LYS A 279 -17.03 2.15 5.65
CA LYS A 279 -15.76 1.45 5.90
C LYS A 279 -15.91 -0.07 5.86
N LEU A 280 -17.09 -0.56 6.29
CA LEU A 280 -17.36 -2.00 6.39
C LEU A 280 -17.88 -2.61 5.09
N ILE A 281 -18.57 -1.87 4.24
CA ILE A 281 -19.02 -2.34 2.92
C ILE A 281 -18.37 -1.46 1.86
N GLY A 282 -17.60 -2.09 0.98
CA GLY A 282 -16.88 -1.37 -0.07
C GLY A 282 -16.44 -2.29 -1.19
N GLU A 283 -15.69 -1.70 -2.12
CA GLU A 283 -15.05 -2.46 -3.20
C GLU A 283 -13.88 -3.26 -2.63
N ILE A 284 -13.83 -4.52 -3.03
CA ILE A 284 -12.74 -5.47 -2.77
C ILE A 284 -12.07 -5.76 -4.10
N TYR A 285 -10.74 -5.69 -4.11
CA TYR A 285 -9.91 -5.84 -5.30
C TYR A 285 -9.15 -7.16 -5.21
N TYR A 286 -9.65 -8.20 -5.87
CA TYR A 286 -9.01 -9.51 -5.85
C TYR A 286 -7.94 -9.63 -6.91
N TRP A 287 -6.74 -10.04 -6.51
CA TRP A 287 -5.66 -10.43 -7.40
C TRP A 287 -5.97 -11.79 -8.02
N ASN A 288 -6.36 -11.84 -9.29
CA ASN A 288 -6.88 -13.07 -9.90
C ASN A 288 -5.86 -14.22 -9.93
N PHE A 289 -4.57 -13.91 -10.06
CA PHE A 289 -3.48 -14.89 -10.12
C PHE A 289 -2.93 -15.34 -8.76
N GLU A 290 -3.39 -14.75 -7.66
CA GLU A 290 -3.07 -15.22 -6.31
C GLU A 290 -4.01 -16.35 -5.89
N ASP A 291 -3.54 -17.31 -5.09
CA ASP A 291 -4.38 -18.42 -4.62
C ASP A 291 -5.57 -17.91 -3.79
N ASP A 292 -6.74 -18.54 -3.97
CA ASP A 292 -7.99 -18.13 -3.31
C ASP A 292 -7.96 -18.25 -1.77
N THR A 293 -7.05 -19.05 -1.23
CA THR A 293 -6.82 -19.21 0.21
C THR A 293 -5.71 -18.30 0.75
N SER A 294 -5.00 -17.61 -0.15
CA SER A 294 -3.91 -16.73 0.22
C SER A 294 -4.42 -15.48 0.94
N PRO A 295 -3.79 -15.07 2.06
CA PRO A 295 -4.18 -13.86 2.78
C PRO A 295 -3.85 -12.56 2.04
N ILE A 296 -3.16 -12.63 0.90
CA ILE A 296 -2.85 -11.48 0.04
C ILE A 296 -3.68 -11.47 -1.25
N LYS A 297 -4.71 -12.32 -1.33
CA LYS A 297 -5.66 -12.35 -2.45
C LYS A 297 -6.40 -11.03 -2.61
N ASP A 298 -6.75 -10.38 -1.51
CA ASP A 298 -7.28 -9.01 -1.48
C ASP A 298 -6.10 -8.02 -1.48
N LEU A 299 -6.07 -7.12 -2.48
CA LEU A 299 -5.01 -6.12 -2.60
C LEU A 299 -4.97 -5.12 -1.43
N ARG A 300 -6.07 -4.95 -0.68
CA ARG A 300 -6.11 -4.14 0.55
C ARG A 300 -5.40 -4.82 1.70
N ASP A 301 -5.61 -6.13 1.85
CA ASP A 301 -4.89 -6.93 2.85
C ASP A 301 -3.42 -7.01 2.50
N PHE A 302 -3.10 -7.19 1.21
CA PHE A 302 -1.73 -7.14 0.72
C PHE A 302 -1.08 -5.79 1.08
N SER A 303 -1.71 -4.67 0.73
CA SER A 303 -1.26 -3.32 1.08
C SER A 303 -1.04 -3.14 2.59
N THR A 304 -1.98 -3.63 3.40
CA THR A 304 -1.87 -3.56 4.87
C THR A 304 -0.68 -4.36 5.41
N ILE A 305 -0.43 -5.54 4.86
CA ILE A 305 0.73 -6.39 5.20
C ILE A 305 2.04 -5.71 4.80
N LEU A 306 2.10 -5.08 3.61
CA LEU A 306 3.28 -4.34 3.15
C LEU A 306 3.58 -3.15 4.07
N ASN A 307 2.57 -2.33 4.38
CA ASN A 307 2.71 -1.21 5.31
C ASN A 307 3.16 -1.68 6.72
N ALA A 308 2.67 -2.83 7.20
CA ALA A 308 3.14 -3.42 8.44
C ALA A 308 4.63 -3.83 8.34
N CYS A 309 5.05 -4.44 7.23
CA CYS A 309 6.45 -4.80 7.01
C CYS A 309 7.36 -3.58 7.10
N GLY A 310 7.05 -2.50 6.41
CA GLY A 310 7.88 -1.31 6.44
C GLY A 310 7.87 -0.57 7.77
N ARG A 311 6.71 -0.40 8.41
CA ARG A 311 6.60 0.25 9.73
C ARG A 311 7.32 -0.49 10.85
N MET A 312 7.49 -1.81 10.70
CA MET A 312 8.21 -2.66 11.65
C MET A 312 9.70 -2.84 11.29
N GLY A 313 10.20 -2.16 10.25
CA GLY A 313 11.62 -2.24 9.84
C GLY A 313 11.98 -3.44 8.96
N TYR A 314 10.98 -4.13 8.40
CA TYR A 314 11.13 -5.34 7.58
C TYR A 314 10.67 -5.13 6.13
N GLY A 315 10.87 -3.92 5.56
CA GLY A 315 10.44 -3.58 4.20
C GLY A 315 10.93 -4.55 3.11
N GLY A 316 12.08 -5.18 3.31
CA GLY A 316 12.61 -6.22 2.41
C GLY A 316 11.69 -7.44 2.25
N PHE A 317 10.95 -7.84 3.29
CA PHE A 317 9.93 -8.88 3.13
C PHE A 317 8.79 -8.41 2.23
N GLY A 318 8.36 -7.16 2.37
CA GLY A 318 7.32 -6.58 1.51
C GLY A 318 7.74 -6.54 0.05
N VAL A 319 8.98 -6.12 -0.25
CA VAL A 319 9.52 -6.14 -1.61
C VAL A 319 9.62 -7.55 -2.16
N ALA A 320 10.08 -8.52 -1.38
CA ALA A 320 10.11 -9.91 -1.82
C ALA A 320 8.70 -10.40 -2.21
N LEU A 321 7.65 -10.04 -1.47
CA LEU A 321 6.28 -10.39 -1.86
C LEU A 321 5.84 -9.73 -3.16
N CYS A 322 6.20 -8.45 -3.36
CA CYS A 322 5.94 -7.73 -4.61
C CYS A 322 6.65 -8.40 -5.80
N MET A 323 7.88 -8.88 -5.62
CA MET A 323 8.63 -9.63 -6.64
C MET A 323 8.10 -11.06 -6.87
N GLY A 324 7.00 -11.45 -6.21
CA GLY A 324 6.37 -12.75 -6.41
C GLY A 324 6.86 -13.86 -5.48
N TYR A 325 7.80 -13.58 -4.56
CA TYR A 325 8.22 -14.59 -3.58
C TYR A 325 7.06 -14.91 -2.62
N ARG A 326 6.90 -16.20 -2.30
CA ARG A 326 5.89 -16.75 -1.39
C ARG A 326 6.56 -17.68 -0.37
N GLY A 327 5.80 -18.58 0.27
CA GLY A 327 6.33 -19.55 1.21
C GLY A 327 6.93 -18.88 2.45
N TRP A 328 8.24 -19.00 2.65
CA TRP A 328 8.92 -18.44 3.83
C TRP A 328 8.75 -16.93 3.95
N TYR A 329 8.87 -16.18 2.84
CA TYR A 329 8.71 -14.72 2.85
C TYR A 329 7.30 -14.28 3.27
N LEU A 330 6.27 -14.96 2.75
CA LEU A 330 4.88 -14.70 3.15
C LEU A 330 4.66 -15.05 4.62
N ALA A 331 5.21 -16.15 5.10
CA ALA A 331 5.13 -16.52 6.52
C ALA A 331 5.79 -15.47 7.44
N GLN A 332 6.96 -14.93 7.05
CA GLN A 332 7.61 -13.86 7.82
C GLN A 332 6.79 -12.56 7.80
N ALA A 333 6.29 -12.15 6.63
CA ALA A 333 5.46 -10.96 6.51
C ALA A 333 4.18 -11.05 7.36
N LEU A 334 3.53 -12.22 7.41
CA LEU A 334 2.35 -12.46 8.24
C LEU A 334 2.67 -12.45 9.74
N LYS A 335 3.87 -12.90 10.14
CA LYS A 335 4.35 -12.81 11.52
C LYS A 335 4.57 -11.34 11.92
N VAL A 336 5.23 -10.56 11.07
CA VAL A 336 5.43 -9.11 11.27
C VAL A 336 4.08 -8.40 11.34
N TYR A 337 3.14 -8.74 10.46
CA TYR A 337 1.79 -8.21 10.50
C TYR A 337 1.06 -8.54 11.81
N GLN A 338 1.17 -9.76 12.32
CA GLN A 338 0.59 -10.14 13.61
C GLN A 338 1.12 -9.28 14.76
N GLU A 339 2.44 -9.06 14.82
CA GLU A 339 3.07 -8.19 15.83
C GLU A 339 2.61 -6.73 15.69
N TYR A 340 2.54 -6.23 14.46
CA TYR A 340 2.04 -4.89 14.17
C TYR A 340 0.61 -4.67 14.68
N ARG A 341 -0.30 -5.66 14.46
CA ARG A 341 -1.68 -5.61 14.97
C ARG A 341 -1.74 -5.55 16.50
N GLN A 342 -0.88 -6.32 17.18
CA GLN A 342 -0.80 -6.33 18.64
C GLN A 342 -0.34 -4.97 19.19
N ASN A 343 0.63 -4.34 18.51
CA ASN A 343 1.11 -3.00 18.85
C ASN A 343 0.01 -1.94 18.70
N ILE A 344 -0.73 -1.93 17.58
CA ILE A 344 -1.87 -1.03 17.38
C ILE A 344 -2.92 -1.24 18.48
N SER A 345 -3.30 -2.49 18.71
CA SER A 345 -4.39 -2.80 19.64
C SER A 345 -4.02 -2.40 21.07
N SER A 346 -2.76 -2.60 21.46
CA SER A 346 -2.23 -2.16 22.76
C SER A 346 -2.22 -0.63 22.89
N ALA A 347 -1.78 0.07 21.84
CA ALA A 347 -1.78 1.54 21.80
C ALA A 347 -3.21 2.11 21.93
N ILE A 348 -4.17 1.56 21.19
CA ILE A 348 -5.58 1.98 21.27
C ILE A 348 -6.16 1.70 22.66
N LYS A 349 -5.93 0.51 23.22
CA LYS A 349 -6.41 0.17 24.59
C LYS A 349 -5.88 1.16 25.62
N ASN A 350 -4.60 1.52 25.55
CA ASN A 350 -3.96 2.49 26.45
C ASN A 350 -4.54 3.91 26.30
N ILE A 351 -4.82 4.35 25.07
CA ILE A 351 -5.45 5.65 24.84
C ILE A 351 -6.87 5.66 25.42
N LEU A 352 -7.65 4.61 25.20
CA LEU A 352 -9.03 4.50 25.68
C LEU A 352 -9.13 4.38 27.22
N SER A 353 -8.20 3.67 27.87
CA SER A 353 -8.14 3.61 29.34
C SER A 353 -7.83 4.98 29.93
N ASN A 354 -6.80 5.66 29.39
CA ASN A 354 -6.37 6.98 29.87
C ASN A 354 -7.46 8.04 29.64
N PHE A 355 -8.24 7.95 28.56
CA PHE A 355 -9.36 8.85 28.31
C PHE A 355 -10.47 8.67 29.35
N LYS A 356 -10.82 7.42 29.70
CA LYS A 356 -11.82 7.12 30.74
C LYS A 356 -11.41 7.61 32.13
N GLU A 357 -10.12 7.52 32.47
CA GLU A 357 -9.60 8.05 33.72
C GLU A 357 -9.69 9.58 33.79
N ARG A 358 -9.31 10.29 32.72
CA ARG A 358 -9.39 11.76 32.66
C ARG A 358 -10.83 12.28 32.75
N VAL A 359 -11.79 11.61 32.11
CA VAL A 359 -13.22 11.99 32.19
C VAL A 359 -13.80 11.73 33.58
N ARG A 360 -13.30 10.73 34.33
CA ARG A 360 -13.70 10.51 35.73
C ARG A 360 -13.17 11.59 36.66
N VAL A 361 -11.95 12.08 36.43
CA VAL A 361 -11.32 13.15 37.25
C VAL A 361 -11.96 14.53 37.01
N HIS A 362 -12.58 14.78 35.86
CA HIS A 362 -13.28 16.05 35.58
C HIS A 362 -14.75 16.08 36.03
N ASN A 363 -15.33 14.92 36.34
CA ASN A 363 -16.75 14.78 36.73
C ASN A 363 -16.93 14.38 38.21
N GLY A 364 -15.84 14.36 38.99
CA GLY A 364 -15.85 14.22 40.45
C GLY A 364 -15.14 15.41 41.07
#